data_AF-A0A2E7WEX7-F1
#
_entry.id   AF-A0A2E7WEX7-F1
#
_cell.length_a   1.000
_cell.length_b   1.000
_cell.length_c   1.000
_cell.angle_alpha   90.00
_cell.angle_beta   90.00
_cell.angle_gamma   90.00
#
_symmetry.space_group_name_H-M   'P 1'
#
loop_
_entity.id
_entity.type
_entity.pdbx_description
1 polymer ?
#
loop_
_entity_poly.entity_id
_entity_poly.type
_entity_poly.pdbx_seq_one_letter_code
_entity_poly.pdbx_strand_id
1 'polypeptide(L)'
;QCDSLLIGDKCGAHTVPYIEVRNSSARLEHEASTSKVSEDQLFYLMSRGLSEEEANHMIITGWSKDVIKELPFEFSLEATQLLKVSLEGAVG
;
A
#
# COMPACT_ATOMS: atom_id res chain seq x y z
N GLN A 1 9.95 -8.37 -5.10
CA GLN A 1 9.73 -6.96 -4.71
C GLN A 1 8.86 -6.93 -3.47
N CYS A 2 9.22 -6.15 -2.46
CA CYS A 2 8.49 -6.00 -1.20
C CYS A 2 8.31 -4.51 -0.90
N ASP A 3 7.09 -4.00 -1.04
CA ASP A 3 6.81 -2.59 -0.85
C ASP A 3 6.04 -2.37 0.45
N SER A 4 6.44 -1.34 1.21
CA SER A 4 5.78 -0.95 2.45
C SER A 4 5.26 0.48 2.35
N LEU A 5 4.05 0.72 2.84
CA LEU A 5 3.44 2.05 2.95
C LEU A 5 3.25 2.41 4.43
N LEU A 6 3.86 3.51 4.86
CA LEU A 6 3.75 4.07 6.20
C LEU A 6 2.66 5.14 6.22
N ILE A 7 1.75 5.04 7.18
CA ILE A 7 0.62 5.96 7.36
C ILE A 7 0.66 6.47 8.81
N GLY A 8 0.71 7.79 8.97
CA GLY A 8 0.83 8.44 10.28
C GLY A 8 2.21 8.30 10.94
N ASP A 9 2.37 8.93 12.09
CA ASP A 9 3.68 9.05 12.78
C ASP A 9 3.93 7.99 13.84
N LYS A 10 2.92 7.16 14.15
CA LYS A 10 3.00 6.04 15.10
C LYS A 10 2.93 4.67 14.40
N CYS A 11 3.51 4.56 13.21
CA CYS A 11 3.54 3.31 12.45
C CYS A 11 4.97 2.80 12.25
N GLY A 12 5.08 1.53 11.86
CA GLY A 12 6.34 0.89 11.50
C GLY A 12 6.08 -0.24 10.51
N ALA A 13 6.99 -0.40 9.55
CA ALA A 13 6.97 -1.50 8.59
C ALA A 13 8.33 -2.21 8.66
N HIS A 14 8.29 -3.54 8.72
CA HIS A 14 9.49 -4.36 8.84
C HIS A 14 9.54 -5.36 7.68
N THR A 15 10.60 -5.30 6.89
CA THR A 15 10.85 -6.24 5.78
C THR A 15 12.11 -7.04 6.10
N VAL A 16 11.96 -8.35 6.31
CA VAL A 16 13.06 -9.26 6.67
C VAL A 16 13.10 -10.42 5.67
N PRO A 17 13.81 -10.27 4.53
CA PRO A 17 13.91 -11.33 3.54
C PRO A 17 14.88 -12.43 3.99
N TYR A 18 14.58 -13.67 3.63
CA TYR A 18 15.50 -14.80 3.76
C TYR A 18 15.65 -15.48 2.40
N ILE A 19 16.90 -15.65 1.97
CA ILE A 19 17.23 -16.25 0.67
C ILE A 19 18.33 -17.29 0.88
N GLU A 20 18.01 -18.56 0.64
CA GLU A 20 18.98 -19.67 0.65
C GLU A 20 19.04 -20.32 -0.73
N VAL A 21 20.26 -20.45 -1.28
CA VAL A 21 20.47 -20.88 -2.65
C VAL A 21 21.50 -22.01 -2.69
N ARG A 22 21.10 -23.17 -3.21
CA ARG A 22 21.97 -24.35 -3.36
C ARG A 22 22.21 -24.71 -4.81
N ASN A 23 22.24 -23.70 -5.69
CA ASN A 23 22.47 -23.85 -7.12
C ASN A 23 23.42 -22.74 -7.61
N SER A 24 24.53 -23.12 -8.22
CA SER A 24 25.59 -22.21 -8.67
C SER A 24 25.25 -21.40 -9.92
N SER A 25 24.22 -21.78 -10.68
CA SER A 25 23.75 -21.04 -11.87
C SER A 25 22.51 -20.19 -11.60
N ALA A 26 22.07 -20.09 -10.34
CA ALA A 26 20.90 -19.29 -9.98
C ALA A 26 21.15 -17.79 -10.17
N ARG A 27 20.14 -17.08 -10.66
CA ARG A 27 20.07 -15.61 -10.69
C ARG A 27 18.86 -15.20 -9.87
N LEU A 28 19.08 -14.38 -8.86
CA LEU A 28 18.07 -13.95 -7.91
C LEU A 28 18.19 -12.44 -7.71
N GLU A 29 17.04 -11.79 -7.62
CA GLU A 29 16.94 -10.36 -7.36
C GLU A 29 15.86 -10.15 -6.29
N HIS A 30 16.18 -9.34 -5.29
CA HIS A 30 15.25 -8.92 -4.26
C HIS A 30 15.32 -7.41 -4.14
N GLU A 31 14.16 -6.80 -4.30
CA GLU A 31 13.94 -5.38 -4.11
C GLU A 31 12.97 -5.18 -2.97
N ALA A 32 13.24 -4.18 -2.12
CA ALA A 32 12.30 -3.72 -1.12
C ALA A 32 12.29 -2.19 -1.08
N SER A 33 11.10 -1.59 -1.05
CA SER A 33 10.92 -0.15 -0.98
C SER A 33 10.01 0.24 0.19
N THR A 34 10.24 1.42 0.75
CA THR A 34 9.38 1.98 1.81
C THR A 34 8.95 3.37 1.39
N SER A 35 7.64 3.59 1.40
CA SER A 35 7.00 4.87 1.08
C SER A 35 6.22 5.36 2.28
N LYS A 36 6.11 6.68 2.47
CA LYS A 36 5.19 7.31 3.44
C LYS A 36 4.10 8.02 2.64
N VAL A 37 2.87 8.04 3.16
CA VAL A 37 1.83 8.94 2.63
C VAL A 37 2.34 10.37 2.71
N SER A 38 2.38 11.05 1.56
CA SER A 38 2.88 12.41 1.46
C SER A 38 1.85 13.41 2.00
N GLU A 39 2.27 14.25 2.95
CA GLU A 39 1.44 15.34 3.48
C GLU A 39 1.02 16.32 2.37
N ASP A 40 1.89 16.58 1.38
CA ASP A 40 1.57 17.41 0.22
C ASP A 40 0.49 16.77 -0.66
N GLN A 41 0.54 15.45 -0.87
CA GLN A 41 -0.50 14.73 -1.62
C GLN A 41 -1.83 14.73 -0.88
N LEU A 42 -1.79 14.51 0.43
CA LEU A 42 -2.96 14.57 1.30
C LEU A 42 -3.59 15.97 1.27
N PHE A 43 -2.77 17.01 1.48
CA PHE A 43 -3.19 18.41 1.39
C PHE A 43 -3.78 18.74 0.02
N TYR A 44 -3.15 18.28 -1.06
CA TYR A 44 -3.65 18.48 -2.42
C TYR A 44 -5.03 17.85 -2.61
N LEU A 45 -5.23 16.59 -2.20
CA LEU A 45 -6.52 15.92 -2.30
C LEU A 45 -7.60 16.58 -1.42
N MET A 46 -7.25 16.96 -0.20
CA MET A 46 -8.16 17.67 0.70
C MET A 46 -8.55 19.05 0.16
N SER A 47 -7.60 19.77 -0.48
CA SER A 47 -7.89 21.05 -1.14
C SER A 47 -8.89 20.92 -2.29
N ARG A 48 -9.07 19.72 -2.84
CA ARG A 48 -10.08 19.39 -3.86
C ARG A 48 -11.43 19.00 -3.27
N GLY A 49 -11.59 19.08 -1.95
CA GLY A 49 -12.85 18.82 -1.25
C GLY A 49 -13.02 17.38 -0.75
N LEU A 50 -11.97 16.56 -0.82
CA LEU A 50 -11.98 15.22 -0.22
C LEU A 50 -11.75 15.34 1.29
N SER A 51 -12.40 14.48 2.07
CA SER A 51 -12.02 14.31 3.47
C SER A 51 -10.62 13.69 3.56
N GLU A 52 -9.98 13.81 4.72
CA GLU A 52 -8.70 13.16 4.99
C GLU A 52 -8.78 11.64 4.81
N GLU A 53 -9.88 11.01 5.25
CA GLU A 53 -10.13 9.58 5.05
C GLU A 53 -10.27 9.22 3.56
N GLU A 54 -11.02 10.03 2.79
CA GLU A 54 -11.18 9.82 1.35
C GLU A 54 -9.86 10.00 0.58
N ALA A 55 -9.04 10.98 0.99
CA ALA A 55 -7.72 11.23 0.43
C ALA A 55 -6.77 10.05 0.71
N ASN A 56 -6.70 9.59 1.96
CA ASN A 56 -5.91 8.42 2.36
C ASN A 56 -6.36 7.17 1.60
N HIS A 57 -7.68 6.92 1.54
CA HIS A 57 -8.23 5.80 0.78
C HIS A 57 -7.80 5.86 -0.69
N MET A 58 -7.91 7.01 -1.34
CA MET A 58 -7.49 7.15 -2.74
C MET A 58 -6.01 6.84 -2.96
N ILE A 59 -5.13 7.32 -2.07
CA ILE A 59 -3.68 7.06 -2.13
C ILE A 59 -3.40 5.56 -1.95
N ILE A 60 -4.00 4.93 -0.94
CA ILE A 60 -3.75 3.52 -0.60
C ILE A 60 -4.32 2.59 -1.67
N THR A 61 -5.51 2.86 -2.21
CA THR A 61 -6.07 2.12 -3.34
C THR A 61 -5.18 2.25 -4.58
N GLY A 62 -4.64 3.45 -4.84
CA GLY A 62 -3.70 3.68 -5.92
C GLY A 62 -2.40 2.89 -5.76
N TRP A 63 -1.86 2.83 -4.53
CA TRP A 63 -0.66 2.08 -4.18
C TRP A 63 -0.87 0.56 -4.30
N SER A 64 -2.01 0.05 -3.83
CA SER A 64 -2.37 -1.38 -3.88
C SER A 64 -2.89 -1.85 -5.25
N LYS A 65 -2.96 -0.95 -6.24
CA LYS A 65 -3.64 -1.21 -7.52
C LYS A 65 -3.11 -2.43 -8.26
N ASP A 66 -1.80 -2.62 -8.27
CA ASP A 66 -1.20 -3.73 -9.01
C ASP A 66 -1.46 -5.08 -8.34
N VAL A 67 -1.61 -5.12 -7.01
CA VAL A 67 -2.06 -6.32 -6.29
C VAL A 67 -3.54 -6.60 -6.56
N ILE A 68 -4.39 -5.56 -6.55
CA ILE A 68 -5.84 -5.70 -6.77
C ILE A 68 -6.14 -6.21 -8.19
N LYS A 69 -5.35 -5.80 -9.19
CA LYS A 69 -5.49 -6.27 -10.58
C LYS A 69 -5.26 -7.78 -10.76
N GLU A 70 -4.48 -8.41 -9.89
CA GLU A 70 -4.22 -9.85 -9.95
C GLU A 70 -5.38 -10.68 -9.38
N LEU A 71 -6.35 -10.04 -8.70
CA LEU A 71 -7.54 -10.72 -8.21
C LEU A 71 -8.55 -10.95 -9.34
N PRO A 72 -9.29 -12.07 -9.33
CA PRO A 72 -10.44 -12.25 -10.21
C PRO A 72 -11.43 -11.10 -10.06
N PHE A 73 -12.11 -10.75 -11.15
CA PHE A 73 -12.96 -9.56 -11.23
C PHE A 73 -13.99 -9.51 -10.10
N GLU A 74 -14.67 -10.63 -9.82
CA GLU A 74 -15.63 -10.76 -8.73
C GLU A 74 -15.11 -10.36 -7.35
N PHE A 75 -13.82 -10.58 -7.06
CA PHE A 75 -13.21 -10.26 -5.76
C PHE A 75 -12.54 -8.88 -5.72
N SER A 76 -12.13 -8.34 -6.88
CA SER A 76 -11.46 -7.04 -6.95
C SER A 76 -12.32 -5.89 -6.40
N LEU A 77 -13.63 -5.94 -6.67
CA LEU A 77 -14.60 -4.96 -6.19
C LEU A 77 -14.77 -5.05 -4.67
N GLU A 78 -14.97 -6.26 -4.16
CA GLU A 78 -15.15 -6.51 -2.74
C GLU A 78 -13.91 -6.13 -1.93
N ALA A 79 -12.72 -6.48 -2.40
CA ALA A 79 -11.46 -6.15 -1.75
C ALA A 79 -11.27 -4.63 -1.59
N THR A 80 -11.62 -3.86 -2.62
CA THR A 80 -11.56 -2.39 -2.57
C THR A 80 -12.54 -1.83 -1.55
N GLN A 81 -13.76 -2.38 -1.49
CA GLN A 81 -14.79 -1.96 -0.54
C GLN A 81 -14.38 -2.24 0.91
N LEU A 82 -13.84 -3.44 1.18
CA LEU A 82 -13.37 -3.85 2.51
C LEU A 82 -12.17 -3.03 2.97
N LEU A 83 -11.27 -2.69 2.04
CA LEU A 83 -10.12 -1.84 2.30
C LEU A 83 -10.57 -0.44 2.72
N LYS A 84 -11.62 0.11 2.10
CA LYS A 84 -12.23 1.39 2.54
C LYS A 84 -12.71 1.34 3.98
N VAL A 85 -13.54 0.35 4.32
CA VAL A 85 -14.12 0.22 5.67
C VAL A 85 -13.05 -0.01 6.73
N SER A 86 -11.98 -0.73 6.39
CA SER A 86 -10.87 -0.98 7.33
C SER A 86 -10.03 0.27 7.61
N LEU A 87 -10.03 1.25 6.71
CA LEU A 87 -9.30 2.50 6.85
C LEU A 87 -10.11 3.58 7.58
N GLU A 88 -11.45 3.54 7.49
CA GLU A 88 -12.34 4.41 8.25
C GLU A 88 -12.07 4.26 9.76
N GLY A 89 -11.65 5.35 10.41
CA GLY A 89 -11.29 5.37 11.83
C GLY A 89 -9.96 4.69 12.24
N ALA A 90 -9.21 4.11 11.30
CA ALA A 90 -7.89 3.51 11.58
C ALA A 90 -6.72 4.45 11.27
N VAL A 91 -6.96 5.51 10.49
CA VAL A 91 -5.99 6.54 10.13
C VAL A 91 -6.32 7.81 10.93
N GLY A 92 -5.64 8.01 12.05
CA GLY A 92 -5.83 9.13 12.99
C GLY A 92 -5.19 8.88 14.34
#